data_AF-A0A497BHP9-F1
#
_entry.id   AF-A0A497BHP9-F1
#
_cell.length_a   1.000
_cell.length_b   1.000
_cell.length_c   1.000
_cell.angle_alpha   90.00
_cell.angle_beta   90.00
_cell.angle_gamma   90.00
#
_symmetry.space_group_name_H-M   'P 1'
#
loop_
_entity.id
_entity.type
_entity.pdbx_description
1 polymer ?
#
loop_
_entity_poly.entity_id
_entity_poly.type
_entity_poly.pdbx_seq_one_letter_code
_entity_poly.pdbx_strand_id
1 'polypeptide(L)'
;MDEEGNIPKQNKLRDLNWVFPAYSAFLFALGGWAMKWLRRYVLPLSGGFLALLYGVRWYRCLLYVVATIGAFSLGYSPERNPMWLIAIISASYGATPLLLCEGWRPTTRWWLWPLLTSITFTGLMLISLNFNWFHWKIVEAVIGYLHGSMVAIAIDRYVKSHPDPDEEEMEKLVNSV
;
A
#
# COMPACT_ATOMS: atom_id res chain seq x y z
N MET A 1 22.99 8.60 -19.86
CA MET A 1 22.13 7.81 -20.76
C MET A 1 23.07 6.77 -21.30
N ASP A 2 23.04 5.62 -20.64
CA ASP A 2 23.92 4.51 -20.95
C ASP A 2 23.38 3.95 -22.28
N GLU A 3 24.24 3.49 -23.18
CA GLU A 3 23.86 3.19 -24.58
C GLU A 3 22.77 2.11 -24.72
N GLU A 4 22.39 1.43 -23.63
CA GLU A 4 21.29 0.47 -23.56
C GLU A 4 19.94 1.03 -23.07
N GLY A 5 19.83 2.34 -22.79
CA GLY A 5 18.56 2.96 -22.40
C GLY A 5 17.98 2.44 -21.07
N ASN A 6 18.80 1.80 -20.24
CA ASN A 6 18.34 1.19 -18.99
C ASN A 6 18.17 2.28 -17.92
N ILE A 7 16.93 2.64 -17.61
CA ILE A 7 16.62 3.61 -16.56
C ILE A 7 17.11 3.04 -15.21
N PRO A 8 17.94 3.78 -14.45
CA PRO A 8 18.46 3.32 -13.16
C PRO A 8 17.32 2.84 -12.24
N LYS A 9 17.46 1.67 -11.60
CA LYS A 9 16.42 1.10 -10.71
C LYS A 9 15.96 2.08 -9.63
N GLN A 10 16.87 2.94 -9.15
CA GLN A 10 16.55 3.99 -8.17
C GLN A 10 15.48 4.98 -8.68
N ASN A 11 15.51 5.34 -9.97
CA ASN A 11 14.49 6.21 -10.55
C ASN A 11 13.11 5.52 -10.61
N LYS A 12 13.09 4.21 -10.93
CA LYS A 12 11.85 3.41 -10.94
C LYS A 12 11.21 3.31 -9.55
N LEU A 13 11.99 3.26 -8.49
CA LEU A 13 11.49 3.23 -7.11
C LEU A 13 10.97 4.58 -6.63
N ARG A 14 11.59 5.68 -7.09
CA ARG A 14 11.05 7.02 -6.83
C ARG A 14 9.67 7.16 -7.43
N ASP A 15 9.51 6.82 -8.71
CA ASP A 15 8.23 6.98 -9.42
C ASP A 15 7.11 6.14 -8.77
N LEU A 16 7.43 4.94 -8.29
CA LEU A 16 6.52 4.10 -7.51
C LEU A 16 5.94 4.83 -6.28
N ASN A 17 6.80 5.47 -5.48
CA ASN A 17 6.41 6.15 -4.25
C ASN A 17 5.61 7.44 -4.50
N TRP A 18 5.69 8.04 -5.69
CA TRP A 18 4.91 9.21 -6.05
C TRP A 18 3.58 8.85 -6.72
N VAL A 19 3.58 7.87 -7.61
CA VAL A 19 2.43 7.57 -8.46
C VAL A 19 1.44 6.63 -7.78
N PHE A 20 1.92 5.58 -7.12
CA PHE A 20 1.01 4.56 -6.58
C PHE A 20 0.13 5.05 -5.42
N PRO A 21 0.63 5.89 -4.48
CA PRO A 21 -0.23 6.48 -3.45
C PRO A 21 -1.35 7.35 -4.03
N ALA A 22 -1.04 8.20 -5.02
CA ALA A 22 -2.01 9.05 -5.67
C ALA A 22 -3.06 8.22 -6.44
N TYR A 23 -2.62 7.19 -7.17
CA TYR A 23 -3.50 6.23 -7.84
C TYR A 23 -4.45 5.52 -6.86
N SER A 24 -3.91 5.04 -5.73
CA SER A 24 -4.71 4.40 -4.69
C SER A 24 -5.73 5.35 -4.05
N ALA A 25 -5.33 6.59 -3.77
CA ALA A 25 -6.21 7.65 -3.27
C ALA A 25 -7.37 7.91 -4.25
N PHE A 26 -7.06 8.00 -5.55
CA PHE A 26 -8.05 8.20 -6.60
C PHE A 26 -9.07 7.05 -6.65
N LEU A 27 -8.61 5.79 -6.66
CA LEU A 27 -9.51 4.63 -6.66
C LEU A 27 -10.41 4.55 -5.43
N PHE A 28 -9.91 4.95 -4.27
CA PHE A 28 -10.72 5.05 -3.06
C PHE A 28 -11.77 6.15 -3.16
N ALA A 29 -11.37 7.35 -3.59
CA ALA A 29 -12.25 8.50 -3.72
C ALA A 29 -13.39 8.25 -4.74
N LEU A 30 -13.11 7.52 -5.83
CA LEU A 30 -14.11 7.12 -6.82
C LEU A 30 -15.23 6.22 -6.27
N GLY A 31 -15.13 5.73 -5.03
CA GLY A 31 -16.03 4.76 -4.42
C GLY A 31 -17.47 5.22 -4.18
N GLY A 32 -18.22 5.57 -5.22
CA GLY A 32 -19.68 5.56 -5.20
C GLY A 32 -20.21 4.11 -5.19
N TRP A 33 -21.51 3.90 -4.96
CA TRP A 33 -22.09 2.55 -4.84
C TRP A 33 -21.79 1.66 -6.06
N ALA A 34 -21.81 2.23 -7.27
CA ALA A 34 -21.51 1.55 -8.53
C ALA A 34 -20.03 1.21 -8.75
N MET A 35 -19.10 1.93 -8.11
CA MET A 35 -17.66 1.82 -8.37
C MET A 35 -16.87 1.17 -7.22
N LYS A 36 -17.55 0.62 -6.21
CA LYS A 36 -16.90 -0.09 -5.09
C LYS A 36 -16.01 -1.25 -5.53
N TRP A 37 -16.30 -1.87 -6.67
CA TRP A 37 -15.50 -2.96 -7.23
C TRP A 37 -14.09 -2.51 -7.63
N LEU A 38 -13.90 -1.23 -8.02
CA LEU A 38 -12.58 -0.70 -8.37
C LEU A 38 -11.62 -0.78 -7.19
N ARG A 39 -12.00 -0.22 -6.04
CA ARG A 39 -11.16 -0.32 -4.83
C ARG A 39 -11.03 -1.74 -4.31
N ARG A 40 -12.06 -2.60 -4.48
CA ARG A 40 -12.07 -3.96 -3.95
C ARG A 40 -11.21 -4.93 -4.74
N TYR A 41 -11.11 -4.77 -6.06
CA TYR A 41 -10.42 -5.72 -6.93
C TYR A 41 -9.28 -5.08 -7.71
N VAL A 42 -9.51 -3.93 -8.35
CA VAL A 42 -8.50 -3.29 -9.20
C VAL A 42 -7.31 -2.82 -8.36
N LEU A 43 -7.55 -2.20 -7.21
CA LEU A 43 -6.46 -1.74 -6.35
C LEU A 43 -5.60 -2.91 -5.80
N PRO A 44 -6.16 -3.97 -5.19
CA PRO A 44 -5.35 -5.11 -4.77
C PRO A 44 -4.59 -5.77 -5.91
N LEU A 45 -5.26 -5.99 -7.06
CA LEU A 45 -4.64 -6.64 -8.22
C LEU A 45 -3.48 -5.81 -8.78
N SER A 46 -3.68 -4.49 -8.95
CA SER A 46 -2.62 -3.60 -9.42
C SER A 46 -1.45 -3.53 -8.44
N GLY A 47 -1.70 -3.46 -7.13
CA GLY A 47 -0.64 -3.47 -6.12
C GLY A 47 0.14 -4.80 -6.07
N GLY A 48 -0.57 -5.93 -6.17
CA GLY A 48 0.05 -7.26 -6.22
C GLY A 48 0.84 -7.50 -7.50
N PHE A 49 0.31 -7.08 -8.64
CA PHE A 49 0.98 -7.15 -9.93
C PHE A 49 2.23 -6.25 -9.97
N LEU A 50 2.12 -5.03 -9.44
CA LEU A 50 3.26 -4.13 -9.32
C LEU A 50 4.35 -4.74 -8.44
N ALA A 51 3.99 -5.25 -7.26
CA ALA A 51 4.93 -5.96 -6.40
C ALA A 51 5.64 -7.12 -7.12
N LEU A 52 4.89 -7.90 -7.93
CA LEU A 52 5.46 -8.98 -8.74
C LEU A 52 6.46 -8.47 -9.78
N LEU A 53 6.16 -7.36 -10.47
CA LEU A 53 7.07 -6.73 -11.44
C LEU A 53 8.36 -6.22 -10.78
N TYR A 54 8.31 -5.83 -9.50
CA TYR A 54 9.48 -5.45 -8.71
C TYR A 54 10.17 -6.65 -8.01
N GLY A 55 9.84 -7.89 -8.41
CA GLY A 55 10.55 -9.09 -7.96
C GLY A 55 10.07 -9.65 -6.61
N VAL A 56 8.96 -9.15 -6.06
CA VAL A 56 8.35 -9.76 -4.86
C VAL A 56 7.86 -11.17 -5.20
N ARG A 57 8.15 -12.14 -4.32
CA ARG A 57 7.76 -13.55 -4.54
C ARG A 57 6.25 -13.68 -4.77
N TRP A 58 5.88 -14.43 -5.80
CA TRP A 58 4.49 -14.56 -6.28
C TRP A 58 3.47 -14.91 -5.19
N TYR A 59 3.82 -15.79 -4.24
CA TYR A 59 2.90 -16.21 -3.18
C TYR A 59 2.60 -15.08 -2.18
N ARG A 60 3.55 -14.16 -1.96
CA ARG A 60 3.34 -12.96 -1.13
C ARG A 60 2.39 -11.99 -1.81
N CYS A 61 2.57 -11.79 -3.12
CA CYS A 61 1.67 -10.99 -3.94
C CYS A 61 0.25 -11.56 -3.90
N LEU A 62 0.10 -12.89 -4.04
CA LEU A 62 -1.20 -13.56 -3.97
C LEU A 62 -1.85 -13.41 -2.58
N LEU A 63 -1.09 -13.63 -1.49
CA LEU A 63 -1.57 -13.43 -0.13
C LEU A 63 -2.01 -11.99 0.12
N TYR A 64 -1.21 -11.01 -0.33
CA TYR A 64 -1.56 -9.59 -0.28
C TYR A 64 -2.88 -9.32 -1.01
N VAL A 65 -3.03 -9.78 -2.25
CA VAL A 65 -4.25 -9.59 -3.06
C VAL A 65 -5.47 -10.15 -2.33
N VAL A 66 -5.41 -11.43 -1.91
CA VAL A 66 -6.53 -12.11 -1.24
C VAL A 66 -6.90 -11.42 0.07
N ALA A 67 -5.90 -11.11 0.90
CA ALA A 67 -6.13 -10.45 2.18
C ALA A 67 -6.72 -9.04 1.99
N THR A 68 -6.23 -8.28 1.00
CA THR A 68 -6.69 -6.91 0.74
C THR A 68 -8.10 -6.89 0.17
N ILE A 69 -8.44 -7.84 -0.72
CA ILE A 69 -9.83 -8.05 -1.19
C ILE A 69 -10.74 -8.35 0.01
N GLY A 70 -10.32 -9.27 0.88
CA GLY A 70 -11.06 -9.62 2.10
C GLY A 70 -11.29 -8.41 2.99
N ALA A 71 -10.22 -7.66 3.27
CA ALA A 71 -10.26 -6.46 4.09
C ALA A 71 -11.21 -5.40 3.50
N PHE A 72 -11.07 -5.04 2.21
CA PHE A 72 -11.93 -4.04 1.56
C PHE A 72 -13.37 -4.52 1.28
N SER A 73 -13.63 -5.80 1.48
CA SER A 73 -14.98 -6.36 1.45
C SER A 73 -15.70 -6.21 2.79
N LEU A 74 -14.97 -5.95 3.89
CA LEU A 74 -15.56 -5.68 5.20
C LEU A 74 -16.37 -4.37 5.13
N GLY A 75 -17.68 -4.50 5.30
CA GLY A 75 -18.57 -3.36 5.34
C GLY A 75 -18.37 -2.57 6.64
N TYR A 76 -18.11 -1.27 6.51
CA TYR A 76 -18.19 -0.34 7.62
C TYR A 76 -19.27 0.70 7.35
N SER A 77 -20.04 1.03 8.38
CA SER A 77 -21.00 2.13 8.37
C SER A 77 -21.03 2.74 9.77
N PRO A 78 -20.73 4.05 9.94
CA PRO A 78 -20.74 4.69 11.26
C PRO A 78 -22.08 4.60 11.95
N GLU A 79 -23.16 4.61 11.17
CA GLU A 79 -24.54 4.51 11.66
C GLU A 79 -24.88 3.11 12.20
N ARG A 80 -24.15 2.07 11.77
CA ARG A 80 -24.47 0.67 12.07
C ARG A 80 -23.42 -0.04 12.90
N ASN A 81 -22.18 0.44 12.87
CA ASN A 81 -21.03 -0.20 13.49
C ASN A 81 -20.41 0.73 14.54
N PRO A 82 -20.09 0.21 15.73
CA PRO A 82 -19.40 0.99 16.75
C PRO A 82 -17.97 1.34 16.29
N MET A 83 -17.45 2.47 16.77
CA MET A 83 -16.15 3.01 16.32
C MET A 83 -14.98 2.05 16.55
N TRP A 84 -15.02 1.22 17.60
CA TRP A 84 -13.98 0.20 17.84
C TRP A 84 -13.94 -0.87 16.73
N LEU A 85 -15.09 -1.23 16.16
CA LEU A 85 -15.16 -2.18 15.05
C LEU A 85 -14.64 -1.54 13.76
N ILE A 86 -14.97 -0.26 13.53
CA ILE A 86 -14.42 0.52 12.43
C ILE A 86 -12.90 0.60 12.53
N ALA A 87 -12.37 0.85 13.74
CA ALA A 87 -10.94 0.87 14.03
C ALA A 87 -10.26 -0.47 13.67
N ILE A 88 -10.86 -1.61 14.03
CA ILE A 88 -10.36 -2.95 13.66
C ILE A 88 -10.37 -3.15 12.14
N ILE A 89 -11.47 -2.77 11.47
CA ILE A 89 -11.58 -2.86 10.02
C ILE A 89 -10.48 -2.02 9.35
N SER A 90 -10.27 -0.77 9.77
CA SER A 90 -9.17 0.04 9.23
C SER A 90 -7.78 -0.48 9.57
N ALA A 91 -7.60 -1.09 10.75
CA ALA A 91 -6.33 -1.72 11.09
C ALA A 91 -6.00 -2.83 10.09
N SER A 92 -7.00 -3.59 9.64
CA SER A 92 -6.81 -4.62 8.61
C SER A 92 -6.29 -4.02 7.29
N TYR A 93 -6.74 -2.82 6.91
CA TYR A 93 -6.25 -2.14 5.70
C TYR A 93 -4.75 -1.83 5.78
N GLY A 94 -4.27 -1.42 6.95
CA GLY A 94 -2.85 -1.17 7.21
C GLY A 94 -2.03 -2.45 7.44
N ALA A 95 -2.68 -3.56 7.78
CA ALA A 95 -2.03 -4.85 7.99
C ALA A 95 -1.70 -5.57 6.68
N THR A 96 -2.57 -5.46 5.68
CA THR A 96 -2.40 -6.22 4.42
C THR A 96 -1.09 -5.94 3.66
N PRO A 97 -0.58 -4.69 3.55
CA PRO A 97 0.71 -4.43 2.89
C PRO A 97 1.91 -5.13 3.57
N LEU A 98 1.80 -5.49 4.87
CA LEU A 98 2.86 -6.20 5.58
C LEU A 98 3.15 -7.58 5.00
N LEU A 99 2.21 -8.17 4.26
CA LEU A 99 2.39 -9.45 3.57
C LEU A 99 3.45 -9.38 2.46
N LEU A 100 3.71 -8.18 1.93
CA LEU A 100 4.76 -7.93 0.94
C LEU A 100 6.16 -7.80 1.57
N CYS A 101 6.26 -7.50 2.87
CA CYS A 101 7.54 -7.29 3.55
C CYS A 101 8.28 -8.60 3.84
N GLU A 102 9.58 -8.64 3.58
CA GLU A 102 10.45 -9.78 3.95
C GLU A 102 11.08 -9.58 5.34
N GLY A 103 10.77 -10.50 6.26
CA GLY A 103 11.26 -10.46 7.63
C GLY A 103 10.53 -9.44 8.49
N TRP A 104 9.90 -9.92 9.56
CA TRP A 104 9.39 -9.06 10.63
C TRP A 104 10.58 -8.61 11.49
N ARG A 105 11.48 -7.82 10.91
CA ARG A 105 12.62 -7.28 11.67
C ARG A 105 12.06 -6.38 12.77
N PRO A 106 12.35 -6.66 14.05
CA PRO A 106 11.80 -5.90 15.18
C PRO A 106 12.14 -4.40 15.12
N THR A 107 13.28 -4.07 14.53
CA THR A 107 13.77 -2.69 14.38
C THR A 107 12.89 -1.82 13.49
N THR A 108 12.05 -2.41 12.66
CA THR A 108 11.42 -1.69 11.56
C THR A 108 10.02 -1.15 11.91
N ARG A 109 9.55 -1.31 13.15
CA ARG A 109 8.27 -0.78 13.68
C ARG A 109 7.05 -1.00 12.77
N TRP A 110 7.04 -2.09 11.99
CA TRP A 110 5.95 -2.44 11.06
C TRP A 110 4.58 -2.55 11.73
N TRP A 111 4.56 -2.91 13.01
CA TRP A 111 3.35 -2.97 13.84
C TRP A 111 2.61 -1.63 13.95
N LEU A 112 3.28 -0.50 13.64
CA LEU A 112 2.66 0.82 13.61
C LEU A 112 1.71 0.99 12.41
N TRP A 113 1.82 0.22 11.33
CA TRP A 113 1.04 0.45 10.12
C TRP A 113 -0.47 0.22 10.31
N PRO A 114 -0.92 -0.91 10.89
CA PRO A 114 -2.31 -1.09 11.29
C PRO A 114 -2.78 0.00 12.25
N LEU A 115 -1.95 0.37 13.22
CA LEU A 115 -2.29 1.36 14.23
C LEU A 115 -2.49 2.75 13.61
N LEU A 116 -1.56 3.20 12.76
CA LEU A 116 -1.64 4.47 12.05
C LEU A 116 -2.88 4.52 11.16
N THR A 117 -3.12 3.45 10.38
CA THR A 117 -4.31 3.39 9.52
C THR A 117 -5.60 3.43 10.34
N SER A 118 -5.61 2.74 11.48
CA SER A 118 -6.75 2.73 12.41
C SER A 118 -7.03 4.09 13.03
N ILE A 119 -6.01 4.75 13.57
CA ILE A 119 -6.12 6.08 14.18
C ILE A 119 -6.53 7.11 13.13
N THR A 120 -5.85 7.12 11.98
CA THR A 120 -6.16 8.06 10.88
C THR A 120 -7.59 7.86 10.40
N PHE A 121 -8.01 6.62 10.15
CA PHE A 121 -9.36 6.38 9.66
C PHE A 121 -10.42 6.73 10.69
N THR A 122 -10.32 6.17 11.89
CA THR A 122 -11.29 6.40 12.96
C THR A 122 -11.39 7.87 13.33
N GLY A 123 -10.25 8.57 13.42
CA GLY A 123 -10.18 10.00 13.70
C GLY A 123 -10.82 10.85 12.61
N LEU A 124 -10.49 10.60 11.34
CA LEU A 124 -11.10 11.30 10.21
C LEU A 124 -12.60 11.01 10.10
N MET A 125 -13.01 9.77 10.38
CA MET A 125 -14.40 9.37 10.41
C MET A 125 -15.17 10.15 11.49
N LEU A 126 -14.65 10.24 12.71
CA LEU A 126 -15.26 11.03 13.80
C LEU A 126 -15.42 12.50 13.42
N ILE A 127 -14.39 13.09 12.82
CA ILE A 127 -14.46 14.47 12.34
C ILE A 127 -15.56 14.59 11.27
N SER A 128 -15.58 13.67 10.31
CA SER A 128 -16.50 13.68 9.16
C SER A 128 -17.98 13.47 9.50
N LEU A 129 -18.31 12.97 10.70
CA LEU A 129 -19.70 12.79 11.15
C LEU A 129 -20.50 14.11 11.14
N ASN A 130 -19.83 15.25 11.30
CA ASN A 130 -20.45 16.56 11.32
C ASN A 130 -20.52 17.23 9.93
N PHE A 131 -20.10 16.54 8.87
CA PHE A 131 -19.92 17.14 7.55
C PHE A 131 -20.61 16.36 6.41
N ASN A 132 -20.73 17.03 5.26
CA ASN A 132 -21.40 16.52 4.05
C ASN A 132 -20.63 15.39 3.35
N TRP A 133 -21.30 14.71 2.42
CA TRP A 133 -20.76 13.63 1.57
C TRP A 133 -19.38 13.91 0.92
N PHE A 134 -19.05 15.16 0.59
CA PHE A 134 -17.73 15.51 0.05
C PHE A 134 -16.57 15.18 1.02
N HIS A 135 -16.78 15.36 2.32
CA HIS A 135 -15.76 15.06 3.34
C HIS A 135 -15.48 13.56 3.42
N TRP A 136 -16.51 12.73 3.24
CA TRP A 136 -16.37 11.28 3.16
C TRP A 136 -15.43 10.85 2.03
N LYS A 137 -15.45 11.55 0.90
CA LYS A 137 -14.53 11.31 -0.22
C LYS A 137 -13.09 11.68 0.11
N ILE A 138 -12.88 12.74 0.86
CA ILE A 138 -11.55 13.10 1.37
C ILE A 138 -11.04 12.02 2.33
N VAL A 139 -11.88 11.54 3.25
CA VAL A 139 -11.49 10.45 4.17
C VAL A 139 -11.10 9.19 3.38
N GLU A 140 -11.93 8.77 2.41
CA GLU A 140 -11.61 7.64 1.55
C GLU A 140 -10.29 7.87 0.79
N ALA A 141 -10.08 9.05 0.20
CA ALA A 141 -8.86 9.40 -0.51
C ALA A 141 -7.61 9.32 0.38
N VAL A 142 -7.66 9.86 1.61
CA VAL A 142 -6.54 9.82 2.54
C VAL A 142 -6.19 8.39 2.94
N ILE A 143 -7.17 7.52 3.17
CA ILE A 143 -6.91 6.11 3.45
C ILE A 143 -6.36 5.37 2.24
N GLY A 144 -6.90 5.64 1.05
CA GLY A 144 -6.33 5.11 -0.19
C GLY A 144 -4.88 5.52 -0.35
N TYR A 145 -4.56 6.79 -0.12
CA TYR A 145 -3.19 7.31 -0.18
C TYR A 145 -2.28 6.61 0.82
N LEU A 146 -2.72 6.48 2.08
CA LEU A 146 -1.96 5.83 3.13
C LEU A 146 -1.68 4.36 2.81
N HIS A 147 -2.68 3.61 2.36
CA HIS A 147 -2.52 2.22 1.94
C HIS A 147 -1.57 2.10 0.74
N GLY A 148 -1.72 2.96 -0.28
CA GLY A 148 -0.82 2.98 -1.44
C GLY A 148 0.63 3.30 -1.05
N SER A 149 0.82 4.22 -0.09
CA SER A 149 2.15 4.57 0.45
C SER A 149 2.79 3.38 1.16
N MET A 150 2.02 2.64 1.96
CA MET A 150 2.48 1.42 2.62
C MET A 150 2.89 0.35 1.61
N VAL A 151 2.12 0.13 0.55
CA VAL A 151 2.48 -0.81 -0.52
C VAL A 151 3.77 -0.39 -1.22
N ALA A 152 3.89 0.89 -1.61
CA ALA A 152 5.10 1.40 -2.26
C ALA A 152 6.35 1.26 -1.38
N ILE A 153 6.24 1.58 -0.08
CA ILE A 153 7.33 1.40 0.89
C ILE A 153 7.68 -0.08 1.08
N ALA A 154 6.67 -0.97 1.13
CA ALA A 154 6.91 -2.40 1.28
C ALA A 154 7.69 -2.96 0.09
N ILE A 155 7.32 -2.57 -1.15
CA ILE A 155 8.02 -2.94 -2.37
C ILE A 155 9.44 -2.35 -2.39
N ASP A 156 9.61 -1.06 -2.13
CA ASP A 156 10.91 -0.37 -2.10
C ASP A 156 11.88 -1.05 -1.14
N ARG A 157 11.41 -1.41 0.06
CA ARG A 157 12.24 -2.12 1.04
C ARG A 157 12.56 -3.55 0.63
N TYR A 158 11.62 -4.26 0.02
CA TYR A 158 11.87 -5.61 -0.48
C TYR A 158 12.96 -5.61 -1.55
N VAL A 159 12.90 -4.66 -2.48
CA VAL A 159 13.91 -4.51 -3.55
C VAL A 159 15.28 -4.18 -2.96
N LYS A 160 15.34 -3.23 -2.01
CA LYS A 160 16.59 -2.88 -1.33
C LYS A 160 17.21 -4.02 -0.51
N SER A 161 16.40 -4.97 -0.04
CA SER A 161 16.92 -6.14 0.69
C SER A 161 17.31 -7.32 -0.20
N HIS A 162 17.01 -7.25 -1.51
CA HIS A 162 17.36 -8.25 -2.51
C HIS A 162 17.95 -7.56 -3.74
N PRO A 163 19.16 -6.98 -3.62
CA PRO A 163 19.86 -6.39 -4.76
C PRO A 163 20.08 -7.44 -5.85
N ASP A 164 20.17 -6.98 -7.10
CA ASP A 164 20.50 -7.89 -8.21
C ASP A 164 21.90 -8.47 -7.98
N PRO A 165 22.13 -9.78 -8.16
CA PRO A 165 23.48 -10.33 -8.14
C PRO A 165 24.46 -9.55 -9.03
N ASP A 166 24.01 -9.07 -10.19
CA ASP A 166 24.83 -8.30 -11.12
C ASP A 166 25.26 -6.92 -10.55
N GLU A 167 24.39 -6.28 -9.76
CA GLU A 167 24.72 -5.03 -9.06
C GLU A 167 25.74 -5.29 -7.94
N GLU A 168 25.60 -6.40 -7.22
CA GLU A 168 26.53 -6.78 -6.15
C GLU A 168 27.93 -7.11 -6.70
N GLU A 169 28.02 -7.78 -7.85
CA GLU A 169 29.30 -8.05 -8.53
C GLU A 169 29.95 -6.77 -9.05
N MET A 170 29.18 -5.88 -9.68
CA MET A 170 29.69 -4.58 -10.13
C MET A 170 30.18 -3.71 -8.96
N GLU A 171 29.44 -3.66 -7.85
CA GLU A 171 29.84 -2.89 -6.67
C GLU A 171 31.13 -3.45 -6.03
N LYS A 172 31.30 -4.77 -6.03
CA LYS A 172 32.57 -5.41 -5.62
C LYS A 172 33.73 -5.04 -6.55
N LEU A 173 33.50 -5.02 -7.87
CA LEU A 173 34.51 -4.64 -8.86
C LEU A 173 34.94 -3.19 -8.70
N VAL A 174 33.99 -2.25 -8.57
CA VAL A 174 34.28 -0.82 -8.38
C VAL A 174 35.06 -0.58 -7.09
N ASN A 175 34.74 -1.28 -6.01
CA ASN A 175 35.44 -1.13 -4.73
C ASN A 175 36.82 -1.83 -4.69
N SER A 176 37.20 -2.58 -5.73
CA SER A 176 38.48 -3.28 -5.82
C SER A 176 39.58 -2.50 -6.58
N VAL A 177 39.23 -1.36 -7.19
CA VAL A 177 40.13 -0.44 -7.92
C VAL A 177 40.51 0.74 -7.03
#